data_AF-A0A6V7HZG8-F1
#
_entry.id   AF-A0A6V7HZG8-F1
#
_cell.length_a   1.000
_cell.length_b   1.000
_cell.length_c   1.000
_cell.angle_alpha   90.00
_cell.angle_beta   90.00
_cell.angle_gamma   90.00
#
_symmetry.space_group_name_H-M   'P 1'
#
loop_
_entity.id
_entity.type
_entity.pdbx_description
1 polymer ?
#
loop_
_entity_poly.entity_id
_entity_poly.type
_entity_poly.pdbx_seq_one_letter_code
_entity_poly.pdbx_strand_id
1 'polypeptide(L)'
;VRNGDLAWREAKRQLRKDHRWELAESLDREEKERLFNEHIEQLSRKKRDKFRELLNEVGASTELTANWKDIKKLLKDDPRYTKFSSSDRKCEKEFKEYIKDKLVAAKADFRELLQETKLITDRTYKKVQENNLHLVEIEDILRKDRRFLVLEAAAAERSRLLMGYLEELARRGPPPPPTASEPSRRPTT
;
A
#
# COMPACT_ATOMS: atom_id res chain seq x y z
N VAL A 1 16.45 3.25 25.60
CA VAL A 1 16.86 4.22 24.54
C VAL A 1 15.63 4.70 23.80
N ARG A 2 15.47 6.00 23.51
CA ARG A 2 14.29 6.57 22.80
C ARG A 2 14.62 7.16 21.43
N ASN A 3 15.88 7.54 21.22
CA ASN A 3 16.36 8.02 19.93
C ASN A 3 16.65 6.81 19.02
N GLY A 4 15.90 6.70 17.92
CA GLY A 4 16.05 5.63 16.93
C GLY A 4 17.29 5.77 16.04
N ASP A 5 17.93 6.94 16.01
CA ASP A 5 19.14 7.18 15.22
C ASP A 5 20.44 6.89 16.01
N LEU A 6 20.33 6.42 17.27
CA LEU A 6 21.50 6.19 18.12
C LEU A 6 22.21 4.89 17.71
N ALA A 7 23.51 4.98 17.43
CA ALA A 7 24.31 3.79 17.12
C ALA A 7 24.58 2.96 18.39
N TRP A 8 24.67 1.63 18.27
CA TRP A 8 24.94 0.74 19.39
C TRP A 8 26.18 1.14 20.20
N ARG A 9 27.26 1.53 19.52
CA ARG A 9 28.51 1.97 20.17
C ARG A 9 28.28 3.15 21.11
N GLU A 10 27.44 4.11 20.72
CA GLU A 10 27.11 5.29 21.51
C GLU A 10 26.12 4.97 22.61
N ALA A 11 25.07 4.21 22.27
CA ALA A 11 24.09 3.71 23.23
C ALA A 11 24.76 2.93 24.36
N LYS A 12 25.65 1.99 24.04
CA LYS A 12 26.40 1.19 25.00
C LYS A 12 27.23 2.04 25.95
N ARG A 13 27.88 3.11 25.47
CA ARG A 13 28.64 4.04 26.34
C ARG A 13 27.74 4.78 27.32
N GLN A 14 26.52 5.13 26.90
CA GLN A 14 25.55 5.78 27.79
C GLN A 14 24.95 4.78 28.79
N LEU A 15 24.57 3.60 28.32
CA LEU A 15 23.94 2.56 29.13
C LEU A 15 24.86 2.03 30.22
N ARG A 16 26.18 1.91 29.97
CA ARG A 16 27.16 1.49 30.98
C ARG A 16 27.26 2.41 32.21
N LYS A 17 26.77 3.65 32.12
CA LYS A 17 26.73 4.58 33.26
C LYS A 17 25.49 4.37 34.13
N ASP A 18 24.52 3.60 33.66
CA ASP A 18 23.28 3.30 34.36
C ASP A 18 23.46 2.01 35.16
N HIS A 19 23.17 2.04 36.46
CA HIS A 19 23.31 0.88 37.34
C HIS A 19 22.52 -0.35 36.85
N ARG A 20 21.42 -0.14 36.11
CA ARG A 20 20.62 -1.25 35.55
C ARG A 20 21.37 -2.05 34.47
N TRP A 21 22.48 -1.54 33.94
CA TRP A 21 23.31 -2.27 33.00
C TRP A 21 23.89 -3.55 33.60
N GLU A 22 24.27 -3.52 34.88
CA GLU A 22 24.81 -4.67 35.63
C GLU A 22 23.74 -5.76 35.83
N LEU A 23 22.46 -5.36 35.94
CA LEU A 23 21.35 -6.32 36.03
C LEU A 23 21.18 -7.21 34.79
N ALA A 24 21.81 -6.85 33.67
CA ALA A 24 21.80 -7.61 32.43
C ALA A 24 23.09 -8.42 32.21
N GLU A 25 23.90 -8.68 33.25
CA GLU A 25 25.17 -9.42 33.16
C GLU A 25 25.06 -10.82 32.55
N SER A 26 23.91 -11.49 32.73
CA SER A 26 23.64 -12.81 32.14
C SER A 26 23.56 -12.82 30.62
N LEU A 27 23.34 -11.66 29.99
CA LEU A 27 23.34 -11.52 28.53
C LEU A 27 24.76 -11.22 28.04
N ASP A 28 25.21 -11.97 27.04
CA ASP A 28 26.49 -11.71 26.39
C ASP A 28 26.46 -10.41 25.59
N ARG A 29 27.61 -10.07 24.98
CA ARG A 29 27.76 -8.80 24.27
C ARG A 29 26.90 -8.78 22.99
N GLU A 30 26.87 -9.90 22.28
CA GLU A 30 26.20 -10.08 21.01
C GLU A 30 24.68 -10.00 21.18
N GLU A 31 24.14 -10.62 22.22
CA GLU A 31 22.72 -10.62 22.55
C GLU A 31 22.24 -9.24 22.99
N LYS A 32 23.05 -8.52 23.80
CA LYS A 32 22.76 -7.12 24.14
C LYS A 32 22.70 -6.22 22.91
N GLU A 33 23.58 -6.43 21.93
CA GLU A 33 23.58 -5.70 20.66
C GLU A 33 22.38 -6.06 19.79
N ARG A 34 22.03 -7.36 19.72
CA ARG A 34 20.86 -7.86 19.01
C ARG A 34 19.57 -7.24 19.55
N LEU A 35 19.35 -7.31 20.86
CA LEU A 35 18.18 -6.73 21.53
C LEU A 35 18.11 -5.21 21.35
N PHE A 36 19.25 -4.52 21.37
CA PHE A 36 19.30 -3.10 21.08
C PHE A 36 18.84 -2.80 19.65
N ASN A 37 19.37 -3.51 18.65
CA ASN A 37 19.00 -3.31 17.25
C ASN A 37 17.51 -3.60 17.01
N GLU A 38 16.99 -4.69 17.61
CA GLU A 38 15.57 -5.03 17.58
C GLU A 38 14.71 -3.90 18.18
N HIS A 39 15.09 -3.38 19.34
CA HIS A 39 14.41 -2.25 19.98
C HIS A 39 14.42 -0.98 19.11
N ILE A 40 15.54 -0.66 18.46
CA ILE A 40 15.66 0.48 17.54
C ILE A 40 14.77 0.29 16.31
N GLU A 41 14.70 -0.93 15.78
CA GLU A 41 13.81 -1.26 14.67
C GLU A 41 12.34 -1.10 15.07
N GLN A 42 11.94 -1.61 16.24
CA GLN A 42 10.60 -1.46 16.78
C GLN A 42 10.22 0.02 16.98
N LEU A 43 11.14 0.83 17.52
CA LEU A 43 10.93 2.28 17.63
C LEU A 43 10.75 2.95 16.26
N SER A 44 11.54 2.56 15.27
CA SER A 44 11.47 3.09 13.91
C SER A 44 10.15 2.73 13.24
N ARG A 45 9.70 1.47 13.37
CA ARG A 45 8.39 1.00 12.91
C ARG A 45 7.26 1.79 13.56
N LYS A 46 7.24 1.90 14.90
CA LYS A 46 6.20 2.64 15.62
C LYS A 46 6.12 4.12 15.20
N LYS A 47 7.27 4.79 15.03
CA LYS A 47 7.32 6.17 14.54
C LYS A 47 6.77 6.30 13.13
N ARG A 48 7.16 5.37 12.23
CA ARG A 48 6.66 5.32 10.86
C ARG A 48 5.15 5.13 10.82
N ASP A 49 4.62 4.23 11.63
CA ASP A 49 3.17 3.96 11.67
C ASP A 49 2.40 5.20 12.13
N LYS A 50 2.89 5.90 13.17
CA LYS A 50 2.31 7.19 13.60
C LYS A 50 2.42 8.29 12.55
N PHE A 51 3.50 8.32 11.80
CA PHE A 51 3.64 9.26 10.67
C PHE A 51 2.65 8.93 9.55
N ARG A 52 2.47 7.65 9.21
CA ARG A 52 1.48 7.21 8.21
C ARG A 52 0.04 7.43 8.67
N GLU A 53 -0.27 7.25 9.96
CA GLU A 53 -1.57 7.63 10.53
C GLU A 53 -1.86 9.12 10.28
N LEU A 54 -0.90 9.99 10.62
CA LEU A 54 -1.00 11.42 10.34
C LEU A 54 -1.20 11.72 8.83
N LEU A 55 -0.46 11.03 7.94
CA LEU A 55 -0.66 11.16 6.50
C LEU A 55 -2.09 10.79 6.05
N ASN A 56 -2.70 9.78 6.66
CA ASN A 56 -4.10 9.45 6.38
C ASN A 56 -5.05 10.55 6.87
N GLU A 57 -4.82 11.09 8.06
CA GLU A 57 -5.67 12.13 8.67
C GLU A 57 -5.68 13.43 7.85
N VAL A 58 -4.55 13.80 7.24
CA VAL A 58 -4.47 14.99 6.36
C VAL A 58 -4.93 14.74 4.92
N GLY A 59 -5.52 13.57 4.62
CA GLY A 59 -6.09 13.26 3.31
C GLY A 59 -5.08 12.85 2.23
N ALA A 60 -3.81 12.60 2.58
CA ALA A 60 -2.81 12.19 1.59
C ALA A 60 -3.13 10.83 0.93
N SER A 61 -3.97 10.00 1.56
CA SER A 61 -4.43 8.72 0.99
C SER A 61 -5.41 8.86 -0.17
N THR A 62 -6.11 9.99 -0.27
CA THR A 62 -7.07 10.27 -1.36
C THR A 62 -6.46 11.14 -2.44
N GLU A 63 -5.48 11.96 -2.09
CA GLU A 63 -4.72 12.77 -3.04
C GLU A 63 -3.45 12.04 -3.50
N LEU A 64 -3.64 10.95 -4.26
CA LEU A 64 -2.53 10.06 -4.67
C LEU A 64 -1.49 10.73 -5.59
N THR A 65 -1.76 11.95 -6.07
CA THR A 65 -0.85 12.79 -6.87
C THR A 65 -0.33 14.01 -6.11
N ALA A 66 -0.63 14.12 -4.81
CA ALA A 66 -0.17 15.23 -3.98
C ALA A 66 1.35 15.33 -3.94
N ASN A 67 1.84 16.56 -3.95
CA ASN A 67 3.27 16.82 -3.79
C ASN A 67 3.64 16.92 -2.30
N TRP A 68 4.89 16.57 -1.99
CA TRP A 68 5.38 16.61 -0.61
C TRP A 68 5.29 18.00 0.02
N LYS A 69 5.53 19.07 -0.75
CA LYS A 69 5.57 20.43 -0.20
C LYS A 69 4.22 20.88 0.37
N ASP A 70 3.12 20.51 -0.28
CA ASP A 70 1.78 20.87 0.17
C ASP A 70 1.36 20.03 1.36
N ILE A 71 1.58 18.72 1.32
CA ILE A 71 1.33 17.83 2.46
C ILE A 71 2.14 18.28 3.67
N LYS A 72 3.43 18.59 3.51
CA LYS A 72 4.30 19.05 4.59
C LYS A 72 3.76 20.29 5.32
N LYS A 73 3.09 21.22 4.64
CA LYS A 73 2.47 22.40 5.29
C LYS A 73 1.40 21.99 6.30
N LEU A 74 0.71 20.88 6.07
CA LEU A 74 -0.31 20.31 6.95
C LEU A 74 0.32 19.53 8.12
N LEU A 75 1.55 19.03 7.97
CA LEU A 75 2.22 18.19 8.97
C LEU A 75 3.06 18.97 9.98
N LYS A 76 3.49 20.19 9.63
CA LYS A 76 4.57 20.91 10.33
C LYS A 76 4.34 21.12 11.83
N ASP A 77 3.08 21.25 12.25
CA ASP A 77 2.70 21.53 13.65
C ASP A 77 2.37 20.25 14.44
N ASP A 78 2.32 19.08 13.80
CA ASP A 78 2.02 17.81 14.46
C ASP A 78 3.28 17.17 15.09
N PRO A 79 3.26 16.80 16.38
CA PRO A 79 4.39 16.16 17.04
C PRO A 79 4.85 14.84 16.41
N ARG A 80 3.97 14.10 15.71
CA ARG A 80 4.31 12.84 15.03
C ARG A 80 5.23 13.09 13.84
N TYR A 81 5.09 14.23 13.14
CA TYR A 81 6.00 14.63 12.07
C TYR A 81 7.41 14.87 12.60
N THR A 82 7.55 15.73 13.62
CA THR A 82 8.86 16.05 14.20
C THR A 82 9.51 14.85 14.92
N LYS A 83 8.72 13.98 15.55
CA LYS A 83 9.21 12.75 16.22
C LYS A 83 9.60 11.64 15.24
N PHE A 84 9.03 11.63 14.03
CA PHE A 84 9.40 10.67 12.99
C PHE A 84 10.84 10.89 12.55
N SER A 85 11.16 12.11 12.07
CA SER A 85 12.52 12.49 11.74
C SER A 85 12.68 14.01 11.68
N SER A 86 13.86 14.50 12.06
CA SER A 86 14.28 15.89 11.77
C SER A 86 14.76 16.08 10.32
N SER A 87 14.97 14.98 9.57
CA SER A 87 15.43 15.04 8.19
C SER A 87 14.24 15.12 7.23
N ASP A 88 14.08 16.27 6.58
CA ASP A 88 13.03 16.47 5.57
C ASP A 88 13.11 15.43 4.44
N ARG A 89 14.32 15.05 4.03
CA ARG A 89 14.55 14.02 3.01
C ARG A 89 14.06 12.65 3.46
N LYS A 90 14.21 12.28 4.73
CA LYS A 90 13.66 11.02 5.27
C LYS A 90 12.12 11.06 5.27
N CYS A 91 11.53 12.19 5.67
CA CYS A 91 10.07 12.37 5.66
C CYS A 91 9.49 12.32 4.25
N GLU A 92 10.11 13.00 3.28
CA GLU A 92 9.69 12.97 1.87
C GLU A 92 9.80 11.56 1.27
N LYS A 93 10.88 10.83 1.59
CA LYS A 93 11.04 9.45 1.13
C LYS A 93 9.92 8.55 1.67
N GLU A 94 9.63 8.63 2.96
CA GLU A 94 8.56 7.85 3.58
C GLU A 94 7.19 8.23 3.00
N PHE A 95 6.93 9.52 2.75
CA PHE A 95 5.72 9.97 2.09
C PHE A 95 5.57 9.35 0.69
N LYS A 96 6.64 9.34 -0.13
CA LYS A 96 6.61 8.72 -1.47
C LYS A 96 6.35 7.21 -1.40
N GLU A 97 6.96 6.52 -0.45
CA GLU A 97 6.71 5.10 -0.20
C GLU A 97 5.25 4.86 0.23
N TYR A 98 4.73 5.70 1.13
CA TYR A 98 3.33 5.65 1.55
C TYR A 98 2.35 5.85 0.38
N ILE A 99 2.57 6.85 -0.48
CA ILE A 99 1.72 7.09 -1.65
C ILE A 99 1.78 5.91 -2.62
N LYS A 100 2.97 5.34 -2.83
CA LYS A 100 3.14 4.13 -3.64
C LYS A 100 2.34 2.96 -3.08
N ASP A 101 2.41 2.72 -1.77
CA ASP A 101 1.66 1.66 -1.09
C ASP A 101 0.14 1.88 -1.22
N LYS A 102 -0.32 3.12 -1.06
CA LYS A 102 -1.73 3.49 -1.25
C LYS A 102 -2.20 3.29 -2.69
N LEU A 103 -1.38 3.63 -3.67
CA LEU A 103 -1.66 3.36 -5.08
C LEU A 103 -1.75 1.86 -5.35
N VAL A 104 -0.85 1.04 -4.81
CA VAL A 104 -0.90 -0.42 -4.98
C VAL A 104 -2.20 -0.99 -4.39
N ALA A 105 -2.55 -0.57 -3.16
CA ALA A 105 -3.80 -1.00 -2.52
C ALA A 105 -5.03 -0.55 -3.33
N ALA A 106 -5.12 0.72 -3.73
CA ALA A 106 -6.23 1.24 -4.51
C ALA A 106 -6.41 0.52 -5.85
N LYS A 107 -5.32 0.12 -6.52
CA LYS A 107 -5.38 -0.68 -7.74
C LYS A 107 -5.86 -2.11 -7.48
N ALA A 108 -5.49 -2.72 -6.37
CA ALA A 108 -5.98 -4.05 -5.98
C ALA A 108 -7.47 -4.00 -5.68
N ASP A 109 -7.90 -3.03 -4.85
CA ASP A 109 -9.30 -2.80 -4.51
C ASP A 109 -10.14 -2.52 -5.77
N PHE A 110 -9.63 -1.71 -6.70
CA PHE A 110 -10.32 -1.44 -7.96
C PHE A 110 -10.48 -2.70 -8.81
N ARG A 111 -9.48 -3.59 -8.87
CA ARG A 111 -9.61 -4.87 -9.58
C ARG A 111 -10.64 -5.79 -8.94
N GLU A 112 -10.72 -5.81 -7.61
CA GLU A 112 -11.74 -6.56 -6.88
C GLU A 112 -13.15 -6.05 -7.23
N LEU A 113 -13.35 -4.72 -7.23
CA LEU A 113 -14.58 -4.08 -7.69
C LEU A 113 -14.98 -4.53 -9.11
N LEU A 114 -14.02 -4.56 -10.04
CA LEU A 114 -14.29 -5.01 -11.42
C LEU A 114 -14.75 -6.48 -11.47
N GLN A 115 -14.17 -7.36 -10.63
CA GLN A 115 -14.56 -8.77 -10.54
C GLN A 115 -15.94 -8.98 -9.87
N GLU A 116 -16.30 -8.11 -8.94
CA GLU A 116 -17.60 -8.10 -8.29
C GLU A 116 -18.71 -7.57 -9.21
N THR A 117 -18.37 -6.68 -10.16
CA THR A 117 -19.33 -6.03 -11.06
C THR A 117 -19.80 -6.98 -12.18
N LYS A 118 -20.85 -7.77 -11.89
CA LYS A 118 -21.35 -8.84 -12.78
C LYS A 118 -21.90 -8.37 -14.14
N LEU A 119 -22.16 -7.08 -14.31
CA LEU A 119 -22.49 -6.48 -15.61
C LEU A 119 -21.30 -6.47 -16.59
N ILE A 120 -20.07 -6.54 -16.07
CA ILE A 120 -18.86 -6.64 -16.87
C ILE A 120 -18.64 -8.12 -17.23
N THR A 121 -18.55 -8.39 -18.54
CA THR A 121 -18.47 -9.74 -19.12
C THR A 121 -17.42 -9.78 -20.23
N ASP A 122 -17.10 -10.97 -20.73
CA ASP A 122 -16.20 -11.20 -21.88
C ASP A 122 -16.64 -10.44 -23.13
N ARG A 123 -17.94 -10.16 -23.27
CA ARG A 123 -18.52 -9.41 -24.39
C ARG A 123 -18.40 -7.89 -24.23
N THR A 124 -18.15 -7.41 -23.01
CA THR A 124 -18.17 -5.98 -22.70
C THR A 124 -17.10 -5.21 -23.47
N TYR A 125 -15.91 -5.79 -23.65
CA TYR A 125 -14.84 -5.16 -24.43
C TYR A 125 -15.27 -4.86 -25.87
N LYS A 126 -15.87 -5.84 -26.55
CA LYS A 126 -16.36 -5.68 -27.92
C LYS A 126 -17.43 -4.59 -28.02
N LYS A 127 -18.38 -4.56 -27.07
CA LYS A 127 -19.42 -3.52 -27.00
C LYS A 127 -18.81 -2.13 -26.85
N VAL A 128 -17.79 -1.98 -26.02
CA VAL A 128 -17.08 -0.70 -25.84
C VAL A 128 -16.36 -0.27 -27.13
N GLN A 129 -15.76 -1.21 -27.88
CA GLN A 129 -15.13 -0.92 -29.17
C GLN A 129 -16.14 -0.50 -30.24
N GLU A 130 -17.34 -1.08 -30.23
CA GLU A 130 -18.43 -0.74 -31.16
C GLU A 130 -19.08 0.60 -30.80
N ASN A 131 -19.24 0.88 -29.50
CA ASN A 131 -19.85 2.11 -29.00
C ASN A 131 -19.28 2.52 -27.64
N ASN A 132 -18.59 3.66 -27.62
CA ASN A 132 -17.95 4.20 -26.42
C ASN A 132 -18.95 4.58 -25.30
N LEU A 133 -20.25 4.75 -25.59
CA LEU A 133 -21.27 5.00 -24.57
C LEU A 133 -21.33 3.88 -23.53
N HIS A 134 -21.06 2.64 -23.89
CA HIS A 134 -21.02 1.53 -22.94
C HIS A 134 -19.91 1.68 -21.89
N LEU A 135 -18.79 2.31 -22.25
CA LEU A 135 -17.74 2.58 -21.28
C LEU A 135 -18.21 3.61 -20.25
N VAL A 136 -18.90 4.66 -20.71
CA VAL A 136 -19.48 5.70 -19.85
C VAL A 136 -20.50 5.10 -18.87
N GLU A 137 -21.39 4.22 -19.36
CA GLU A 137 -22.37 3.53 -18.52
C GLU A 137 -21.70 2.68 -17.42
N ILE A 138 -20.63 1.96 -17.78
CA ILE A 138 -19.84 1.17 -16.81
C ILE A 138 -19.20 2.09 -15.77
N GLU A 139 -18.55 3.16 -16.21
CA GLU A 139 -17.93 4.13 -15.30
C GLU A 139 -18.95 4.77 -14.35
N ASP A 140 -20.15 5.10 -14.84
CA ASP A 140 -21.24 5.66 -14.02
C ASP A 140 -21.75 4.69 -12.95
N ILE A 141 -21.79 3.39 -13.26
CA ILE A 141 -22.10 2.34 -12.27
C ILE A 141 -20.98 2.26 -11.23
N LEU A 142 -19.73 2.19 -11.68
CA LEU A 142 -18.57 2.04 -10.80
C LEU A 142 -18.35 3.28 -9.91
N ARG A 143 -18.74 4.49 -10.36
CA ARG A 143 -18.61 5.75 -9.61
C ARG A 143 -19.37 5.75 -8.27
N LYS A 144 -20.31 4.83 -8.08
CA LYS A 144 -21.04 4.65 -6.81
C LYS A 144 -20.22 3.92 -5.74
N ASP A 145 -19.14 3.26 -6.11
CA ASP A 145 -18.26 2.55 -5.19
C ASP A 145 -17.06 3.42 -4.77
N ARG A 146 -16.74 3.42 -3.48
CA ARG A 146 -15.62 4.20 -2.93
C ARG A 146 -14.27 3.83 -3.58
N ARG A 147 -14.04 2.57 -3.93
CA ARG A 147 -12.80 2.07 -4.55
C ARG A 147 -12.56 2.71 -5.92
N PHE A 148 -13.61 3.07 -6.65
CA PHE A 148 -13.52 3.85 -7.89
C PHE A 148 -13.07 5.28 -7.60
N LEU A 149 -13.68 5.93 -6.59
CA LEU A 149 -13.44 7.34 -6.25
C LEU A 149 -12.04 7.60 -5.69
N VAL A 150 -11.43 6.63 -4.99
CA VAL A 150 -10.05 6.76 -4.47
C VAL A 150 -9.02 6.99 -5.60
N LEU A 151 -9.29 6.48 -6.80
CA LEU A 151 -8.43 6.65 -7.97
C LEU A 151 -8.77 7.91 -8.79
N GLU A 152 -9.59 8.84 -8.29
CA GLU A 152 -9.98 10.05 -9.04
C GLU A 152 -8.76 10.92 -9.41
N ALA A 153 -7.84 11.09 -8.46
CA ALA A 153 -6.57 11.79 -8.70
C ALA A 153 -5.69 11.11 -9.77
N ALA A 154 -5.96 9.84 -10.08
CA ALA A 154 -5.27 9.02 -11.07
C ALA A 154 -6.24 8.49 -12.16
N ALA A 155 -7.21 9.31 -12.60
CA ALA A 155 -8.24 8.90 -13.55
C ALA A 155 -7.71 8.21 -14.82
N ALA A 156 -6.61 8.69 -15.40
CA ALA A 156 -5.99 8.07 -16.57
C ALA A 156 -5.47 6.64 -16.28
N GLU A 157 -4.94 6.40 -15.08
CA GLU A 157 -4.53 5.07 -14.64
C GLU A 157 -5.75 4.16 -14.40
N ARG A 158 -6.82 4.70 -13.81
CA ARG A 158 -8.09 4.00 -13.59
C ARG A 158 -8.70 3.53 -14.91
N SER A 159 -8.81 4.40 -15.91
CA SER A 159 -9.33 4.03 -17.23
C SER A 159 -8.43 2.99 -17.92
N ARG A 160 -7.10 3.08 -17.76
CA ARG A 160 -6.17 2.05 -18.27
C ARG A 160 -6.41 0.68 -17.61
N LEU A 161 -6.60 0.65 -16.29
CA LEU A 161 -6.88 -0.58 -15.55
C LEU A 161 -8.22 -1.20 -15.95
N LEU A 162 -9.26 -0.38 -16.13
CA LEU A 162 -10.55 -0.83 -16.61
C LEU A 162 -10.44 -1.45 -18.01
N MET A 163 -9.85 -0.73 -18.96
CA MET A 163 -9.67 -1.23 -20.32
C MET A 163 -8.83 -2.51 -20.38
N GLY A 164 -7.73 -2.57 -19.62
CA GLY A 164 -6.90 -3.78 -19.53
C GLY A 164 -7.64 -4.98 -18.93
N TYR A 165 -8.52 -4.75 -17.95
CA TYR A 165 -9.39 -5.80 -17.40
C TYR A 165 -10.40 -6.30 -18.44
N LEU A 166 -11.04 -5.39 -19.18
CA LEU A 166 -11.99 -5.76 -20.23
C LEU A 166 -11.33 -6.59 -21.33
N GLU A 167 -10.14 -6.18 -21.79
CA GLU A 167 -9.35 -6.91 -22.78
C GLU A 167 -8.95 -8.31 -22.28
N GLU A 168 -8.51 -8.41 -21.02
CA GLU A 168 -8.17 -9.69 -20.41
C GLU A 168 -9.38 -10.62 -20.31
N LEU A 169 -10.54 -10.10 -19.92
CA LEU A 169 -11.78 -10.86 -19.81
C LEU A 169 -12.25 -11.36 -21.18
N ALA A 170 -12.17 -10.53 -22.21
CA ALA A 170 -12.47 -10.91 -23.59
C ALA A 170 -11.52 -12.00 -24.11
N ARG A 171 -10.23 -11.90 -23.79
CA ARG A 171 -9.22 -12.91 -24.17
C ARG A 171 -9.44 -14.25 -23.46
N ARG A 172 -9.84 -14.22 -22.19
CA ARG A 172 -10.15 -15.43 -21.41
C ARG A 172 -11.44 -16.11 -21.91
N GLY A 173 -12.40 -15.32 -22.41
CA GLY A 173 -13.71 -15.81 -22.81
C GLY A 173 -14.59 -16.17 -21.61
N PRO A 174 -15.78 -16.75 -21.85
CA PRO A 174 -16.66 -17.16 -20.76
C PRO A 174 -15.98 -18.24 -19.91
N PRO A 175 -16.23 -18.27 -18.58
CA PRO A 175 -15.67 -19.31 -17.73
C PRO A 175 -16.11 -20.70 -18.24
N PRO A 176 -15.21 -21.71 -18.24
CA PRO A 176 -15.54 -23.03 -18.71
C PRO A 176 -16.72 -23.59 -17.89
N PRO A 177 -17.65 -24.33 -18.52
CA PRO A 177 -18.75 -24.94 -17.79
C PRO A 177 -18.20 -25.89 -16.72
N PRO A 178 -18.85 -25.99 -15.54
CA PRO A 178 -18.40 -26.83 -14.42
C PRO A 178 -18.29 -28.32 -14.76
N THR A 179 -18.74 -28.74 -15.95
CA THR A 179 -18.74 -30.11 -16.46
C THR A 179 -17.51 -30.49 -17.30
N ALA A 180 -16.52 -29.62 -17.48
CA ALA A 180 -15.33 -29.90 -18.31
C ALA A 180 -14.22 -30.73 -17.62
N SER A 181 -14.51 -31.42 -16.51
CA SER A 181 -13.55 -32.27 -15.80
C SER A 181 -13.96 -33.74 -15.87
N GLU A 182 -13.76 -34.40 -17.01
CA GLU A 182 -13.58 -35.85 -17.07
C GLU A 182 -12.90 -36.26 -18.38
N PRO A 183 -11.64 -36.75 -18.38
CA PRO A 183 -11.06 -37.39 -19.55
C PRO A 183 -11.58 -38.81 -19.62
N SER A 184 -12.42 -39.08 -20.62
CA SER A 184 -12.83 -40.44 -21.00
C SER A 184 -11.60 -41.26 -21.40
N ARG A 185 -11.08 -42.07 -20.47
CA ARG A 185 -10.09 -43.11 -20.77
C ARG A 185 -10.79 -44.21 -21.58
N ARG A 186 -10.58 -44.26 -22.90
CA ARG A 186 -10.84 -45.49 -23.66
C ARG A 186 -9.76 -46.52 -23.32
N PRO A 187 -10.11 -47.76 -22.91
CA PRO A 187 -9.18 -48.87 -22.97
C PRO A 187 -9.04 -49.29 -24.44
N THR A 188 -7.83 -49.23 -24.98
CA THR A 188 -7.50 -49.93 -26.23
C THR A 188 -7.42 -51.43 -25.93
N THR A 189 -8.32 -52.19 -26.55
CA THR A 189 -8.18 -53.64 -26.79
C THR A 189 -6.96 -53.96 -27.63
#